data_AF-A0A2N0SCG9-F1
#
_entry.id   AF-A0A2N0SCG9-F1
#
_cell.length_a   1.000
_cell.length_b   1.000
_cell.length_c   1.000
_cell.angle_alpha   90.00
_cell.angle_beta   90.00
_cell.angle_gamma   90.00
#
_symmetry.space_group_name_H-M   'P 1'
#
loop_
_entity.id
_entity.type
_entity.pdbx_description
1 polymer ?
#
loop_
_entity_poly.entity_id
_entity_poly.type
_entity_poly.pdbx_seq_one_letter_code
_entity_poly.pdbx_strand_id
1 'polypeptide(L)'
;MFGGLIIDDKKFSFDSKDFAIYDIKSKSWNYYVQESNIPYRRSLPCSHITKGKLYIYGGQKYKFFSNSSEIHDDEDISVRNLYRVKEFLLECLR
;
A
#
# COMPACT_ATOMS: atom_id res chain seq x y z
N MET A 1 3.33 -2.10 -5.18
CA MET A 1 1.86 -2.07 -5.09
C MET A 1 1.49 -1.66 -3.68
N PHE A 2 0.56 -0.71 -3.53
CA PHE A 2 -0.01 -0.33 -2.24
C PHE A 2 -1.53 -0.18 -2.37
N GLY A 3 -2.27 -0.69 -1.38
CA GLY A 3 -3.71 -0.52 -1.27
C GLY A 3 -4.49 -1.29 -2.35
N GLY A 4 -5.65 -0.77 -2.72
CA GLY A 4 -6.57 -1.39 -3.70
C GLY A 4 -7.82 -1.97 -3.05
N LEU A 5 -8.76 -2.43 -3.87
CA LEU A 5 -10.00 -3.08 -3.42
C LEU A 5 -9.83 -4.59 -3.52
N ILE A 6 -9.87 -5.29 -2.38
CA ILE A 6 -9.90 -6.75 -2.36
C ILE A 6 -11.35 -7.18 -2.44
N ILE A 7 -11.65 -8.11 -3.34
CA ILE A 7 -12.93 -8.80 -3.43
C ILE A 7 -12.69 -10.24 -2.97
N ASP A 8 -13.34 -10.66 -1.90
CA ASP A 8 -13.23 -12.03 -1.40
C ASP A 8 -14.18 -12.99 -2.14
N ASP A 9 -14.01 -14.30 -1.90
CA ASP A 9 -14.83 -15.35 -2.54
C ASP A 9 -16.32 -15.24 -2.20
N LYS A 10 -16.64 -14.59 -1.08
CA LYS A 10 -18.02 -14.32 -0.64
C LYS A 10 -18.56 -13.00 -1.19
N LYS A 11 -17.84 -12.36 -2.12
CA LYS A 11 -18.14 -11.07 -2.75
C LYS A 11 -18.17 -9.89 -1.77
N PHE A 12 -17.56 -10.02 -0.59
CA PHE A 12 -17.25 -8.86 0.23
C PHE A 12 -16.10 -8.08 -0.40
N SER A 13 -16.21 -6.77 -0.41
CA SER A 13 -15.18 -5.88 -0.91
C SER A 13 -14.70 -4.96 0.20
N PHE A 14 -13.39 -4.85 0.35
CA PHE A 14 -12.78 -3.98 1.36
C PHE A 14 -11.47 -3.40 0.85
N ASP A 15 -11.18 -2.16 1.24
CA ASP A 15 -9.91 -1.55 0.88
C ASP A 15 -8.76 -2.26 1.58
N SER A 16 -7.67 -2.48 0.88
CA SER A 16 -6.45 -3.00 1.44
C SER A 16 -5.51 -1.88 1.89
N LYS A 17 -4.60 -2.24 2.79
CA LYS A 17 -3.40 -1.45 3.12
C LYS A 17 -2.13 -2.22 2.75
N ASP A 18 -2.25 -3.35 2.05
CA ASP A 18 -1.13 -4.22 1.74
C ASP A 18 -0.09 -3.48 0.91
N PHE A 19 1.17 -3.73 1.25
CA PHE A 19 2.31 -3.23 0.50
C PHE A 19 3.15 -4.40 0.03
N ALA A 20 3.36 -4.47 -1.28
CA ALA A 20 4.18 -5.50 -1.89
C ALA A 20 5.03 -4.95 -3.02
N ILE A 21 6.23 -5.52 -3.18
CA ILE A 21 7.15 -5.24 -4.28
C ILE A 21 7.32 -6.53 -5.06
N TYR A 22 7.03 -6.47 -6.36
CA TYR A 22 7.31 -7.58 -7.27
C TYR A 22 8.78 -7.53 -7.69
N ASP A 23 9.51 -8.61 -7.46
CA ASP A 23 10.87 -8.79 -7.94
C ASP A 23 10.85 -9.54 -9.27
N ILE A 24 11.31 -8.88 -10.33
CA ILE A 24 11.33 -9.42 -11.69
C ILE A 24 12.37 -10.53 -11.89
N LYS A 25 13.45 -10.55 -11.10
CA LYS A 25 14.52 -11.55 -11.21
C LYS A 25 14.06 -12.86 -10.60
N SER A 26 13.50 -12.82 -9.38
CA SER A 26 12.97 -14.00 -8.69
C SER A 26 11.54 -14.35 -9.11
N LYS A 27 10.87 -13.47 -9.85
CA LYS A 27 9.45 -13.59 -10.26
C LYS A 27 8.50 -13.77 -9.08
N SER A 28 8.82 -13.19 -7.93
CA SER A 28 8.07 -13.35 -6.69
C SER A 28 7.60 -12.02 -6.11
N TRP A 29 6.51 -12.07 -5.35
CA TRP A 29 6.04 -10.93 -4.56
C TRP A 29 6.70 -10.95 -3.18
N ASN A 30 7.30 -9.83 -2.80
CA ASN A 30 7.76 -9.57 -1.45
C ASN A 30 6.69 -8.75 -0.73
N TYR A 31 6.02 -9.36 0.24
CA TYR A 31 5.00 -8.71 1.06
C TYR A 31 5.63 -8.13 2.31
N TYR A 32 5.27 -6.88 2.64
CA TYR A 32 5.84 -6.19 3.79
C TYR A 32 4.78 -6.02 4.87
N VAL A 33 5.04 -6.65 6.03
CA VAL A 33 4.25 -6.43 7.24
C VAL A 33 4.44 -4.97 7.69
N GLN A 34 3.34 -4.34 8.02
CA GLN A 34 3.25 -2.88 8.08
C GLN A 34 3.81 -2.34 9.39
N GLU A 35 4.89 -1.56 9.29
CA GLU A 35 5.33 -0.66 10.37
C GLU A 35 4.37 0.53 10.53
N SER A 36 4.51 1.26 11.64
CA SER A 36 3.63 2.35 12.12
C SER A 36 3.41 3.55 11.18
N ASN A 37 4.15 3.65 10.07
CA ASN A 37 4.19 4.85 9.21
C ASN A 37 3.61 4.61 7.80
N ILE A 38 2.60 3.74 7.67
CA ILE A 38 1.91 3.48 6.40
C ILE A 38 0.49 4.05 6.49
N PRO A 39 0.00 4.75 5.44
CA PRO A 39 -1.33 5.34 5.44
C PRO A 39 -2.43 4.29 5.62
N TYR A 40 -3.59 4.75 6.09
CA TYR A 40 -4.79 3.91 6.22
C TYR A 40 -5.17 3.23 4.91
N ARG A 41 -5.86 2.08 5.03
CA ARG A 41 -6.37 1.31 3.89
C ARG A 41 -7.20 2.19 2.96
N ARG A 42 -6.94 2.09 1.67
CA ARG A 42 -7.56 2.92 0.63
C ARG A 42 -7.51 2.23 -0.73
N SER A 43 -8.50 2.51 -1.56
CA SER A 43 -8.50 2.16 -2.99
C SER A 43 -8.25 3.39 -3.85
N LEU A 44 -7.83 3.15 -5.10
CA LEU A 44 -7.53 4.18 -6.10
C LEU A 44 -6.54 5.29 -5.65
N PRO A 45 -5.48 5.01 -4.86
CA PRO A 45 -4.51 6.04 -4.54
C PRO A 45 -3.66 6.40 -5.77
N CYS A 46 -3.19 7.64 -5.83
CA CYS A 46 -2.06 7.98 -6.69
C CYS A 46 -0.76 7.54 -6.01
N SER A 47 0.15 6.94 -6.76
CA SER A 47 1.49 6.59 -6.25
C SER A 47 2.58 7.01 -7.22
N HIS A 48 3.67 7.55 -6.68
CA HIS A 48 4.81 8.01 -7.47
C HIS A 48 6.12 7.66 -6.77
N ILE A 49 7.13 7.21 -7.53
CA ILE A 49 8.45 6.89 -6.99
C ILE A 49 9.47 7.87 -7.56
N THR A 50 10.16 8.58 -6.68
CA THR A 50 11.28 9.44 -7.07
C THR A 50 12.35 9.45 -5.98
N LYS A 51 13.63 9.46 -6.38
CA LYS A 51 14.80 9.46 -5.48
C LYS A 51 14.74 8.37 -4.40
N GLY A 52 14.27 7.17 -4.79
CA GLY A 52 14.12 6.01 -3.90
C GLY A 52 13.08 6.14 -2.80
N LYS A 53 12.21 7.16 -2.89
CA LYS A 53 11.06 7.33 -2.01
C LYS A 53 9.78 7.07 -2.79
N LEU A 54 8.87 6.32 -2.18
CA LEU A 54 7.51 6.10 -2.64
C LEU A 54 6.59 7.13 -1.98
N TYR A 55 5.90 7.91 -2.80
CA TYR A 55 4.90 8.88 -2.41
C TYR A 55 3.53 8.31 -2.71
N ILE A 56 2.60 8.43 -1.77
CA ILE A 56 1.23 7.95 -1.90
C ILE A 56 0.32 9.09 -1.49
N TYR A 57 -0.63 9.43 -2.35
CA TYR A 57 -1.55 10.55 -2.15
C TYR A 57 -2.97 10.16 -2.57
N GLY A 58 -3.95 10.73 -1.88
CA GLY A 58 -5.34 10.61 -2.26
C GLY A 58 -5.90 9.20 -2.03
N GLY A 59 -6.91 8.89 -2.85
CA GLY A 59 -7.63 7.63 -2.84
C GLY A 59 -9.01 7.79 -2.21
N GLN A 60 -9.71 6.68 -2.09
CA GLN A 60 -11.02 6.63 -1.47
C GLN A 60 -11.07 5.52 -0.43
N LYS A 61 -11.94 5.73 0.55
CA LYS A 61 -12.38 4.71 1.49
C LYS A 61 -13.71 4.16 1.03
N TYR A 62 -13.71 2.89 0.65
CA TYR A 62 -14.88 2.12 0.32
C TYR A 62 -15.58 1.63 1.59
N LYS A 63 -16.85 2.00 1.76
CA LYS A 63 -17.67 1.56 2.89
C LYS A 63 -18.72 0.55 2.42
N PHE A 64 -18.50 -0.72 2.70
CA PHE A 64 -19.35 -1.83 2.22
C PHE A 64 -20.84 -1.69 2.59
N PHE A 65 -21.17 -1.09 3.74
CA PHE A 65 -22.55 -0.96 4.24
C PHE A 65 -23.20 0.40 3.95
N SER A 66 -22.56 1.28 3.17
CA SER A 66 -23.12 2.58 2.84
C SER A 66 -22.76 2.98 1.42
N ASN A 67 -23.68 3.60 0.68
CA ASN A 67 -23.39 4.18 -0.64
C ASN A 67 -22.51 5.45 -0.56
N SER A 68 -21.78 5.65 0.54
CA SER A 68 -20.87 6.78 0.72
C SER A 68 -19.43 6.33 0.46
N SER A 69 -18.75 7.03 -0.44
CA SER A 69 -17.29 7.04 -0.52
C SER A 69 -16.79 8.25 0.27
N GLU A 70 -15.75 8.04 1.07
CA GLU A 70 -14.96 9.16 1.62
C GLU A 70 -13.71 9.28 0.76
N ILE A 71 -13.43 10.48 0.27
CA ILE A 71 -12.15 10.76 -0.38
C ILE A 71 -11.12 10.91 0.74
N HIS A 72 -9.99 10.23 0.60
CA HIS A 72 -8.83 10.51 1.42
C HIS A 72 -8.15 11.76 0.88
N ASP A 73 -8.68 12.93 1.25
CA ASP A 73 -8.04 14.23 1.06
C ASP A 73 -7.18 14.62 2.27
N ASP A 74 -6.69 13.61 3.01
CA ASP A 74 -5.77 13.76 4.13
C ASP A 74 -4.66 14.76 3.75
N GLU A 75 -4.35 15.74 4.61
CA GLU A 75 -3.27 16.73 4.40
C GLU A 75 -1.87 16.10 4.27
N ASP A 76 -1.76 14.79 4.54
CA ASP A 76 -0.52 14.06 4.68
C ASP A 76 -0.18 13.22 3.43
N ILE A 77 0.79 13.71 2.66
CA ILE A 77 1.51 12.88 1.68
C ILE A 77 2.30 11.80 2.43
N SER A 78 1.95 10.53 2.21
CA SER A 78 2.73 9.43 2.79
C SER A 78 4.02 9.22 2.01
N VAL A 79 5.15 9.28 2.70
CA VAL A 79 6.47 9.08 2.10
C VAL A 79 7.15 7.85 2.72
N ARG A 80 7.53 6.89 1.88
CA ARG A 80 8.25 5.68 2.31
C ARG A 80 9.60 5.55 1.61
N ASN A 81 10.68 5.36 2.38
CA ASN A 81 12.01 5.11 1.83
C ASN A 81 12.15 3.63 1.42
N LEU A 82 12.41 3.37 0.14
CA LEU A 82 12.54 2.02 -0.41
C LEU A 82 13.92 1.39 -0.14
N TYR A 83 14.95 2.18 0.14
CA TYR A 83 16.28 1.65 0.45
C TYR A 83 16.31 0.98 1.82
N ARG A 84 15.66 1.59 2.82
CA ARG A 84 15.52 1.02 4.16
C ARG A 84 14.77 -0.32 4.15
N VAL A 85 13.81 -0.47 3.23
CA VAL A 85 13.08 -1.74 3.04
C VAL A 85 14.01 -2.85 2.53
N LYS A 86 14.98 -2.52 1.67
CA LYS A 86 15.99 -3.49 1.21
C LYS A 86 17.00 -3.85 2.31
N GLU A 87 17.37 -2.91 3.17
CA GLU A 87 18.30 -3.16 4.28
C GLU A 87 17.74 -4.19 5.27
N PHE A 88 16.46 -4.08 5.66
CA PHE A 88 15.79 -5.10 6.49
C PHE A 88 15.73 -6.49 5.83
N LEU A 89 15.58 -6.56 4.50
CA LEU A 89 15.61 -7.84 3.78
C LEU A 89 16.99 -8.51 3.80
N LEU A 90 18.08 -7.73 3.83
CA LEU A 90 19.43 -8.29 3.99
C LEU A 90 19.71 -8.77 5.41
N GLU A 91 19.14 -8.11 6.44
CA GLU A 91 19.28 -8.53 7.84
C GLU A 91 18.48 -9.80 8.18
N CYS A 92 17.31 -10.02 7.57
CA CYS A 92 16.53 -11.25 7.74
C CYS A 92 17.08 -12.47 6.97
N LEU A 93 18.14 -12.31 6.17
CA LEU A 93 18.78 -13.38 5.40
C LEU A 93 20.18 -13.79 5.95
N ARG A 94 20.53 -13.34 7.16
CA ARG A 94 21.69 -13.81 7.94
C ARG A 94 21.26 -14.70 9.11
#